data_AF-A0A6J1HMF4-F1
#
_entry.id   AF-A0A6J1HMF4-F1
#
_cell.length_a   1.000
_cell.length_b   1.000
_cell.length_c   1.000
_cell.angle_alpha   90.00
_cell.angle_beta   90.00
_cell.angle_gamma   90.00
#
_symmetry.space_group_name_H-M   'P 1'
#
loop_
_entity.id
_entity.type
_entity.pdbx_description
1 polymer ?
#
loop_
_entity_poly.entity_id
_entity_poly.type
_entity_poly.pdbx_seq_one_letter_code
_entity_poly.pdbx_strand_id
1 'polypeptide(L)'
;MKGGGGGGSGASAYGFPAKRRWKGLVIGVLGLVFLSMLVPLVFLLGLYNGFHTTGYASDSQSSKPDVFQPNAIEPKKEVEGFIDESRETKEPTGLQPSKVEEKPPKVEEKPPKVDALPTHTHENGTKVDGKVQATHRMIAMDESGKPCEWKFGSYCIWREENREVIKDSMINKLKDQLFVARAYYPSIAKLPKQGKLTQELKQNIQELERVLSESTTDLDLPLQIEKKSLNMEAAIVKAKSFPLDCNNVDKKLRQIYDMTEDEASFHMKQSAFLFQLAVQTMPKSLHCLSMQLTVEYFRTDSTNLELSQAEKYADPTLYHYIIFSKNILASSVVINSTVSHAKESGNQVFHVLTDGQNYFAMKLWFLRNSYKDATVEVLNVDHVKLHDEENATFVLPQEFRISFRTLTHSRTEYMSMFSHLHYLLPEIFKNLDKVVVLEDDVVVQRDLSALWSLDMGGKVNGAAQSCHVRLGELKSFLGEHSYNQDDCTWMSGLNVIDLAKWRELDLSQIFRGLVSEKLSKQDKSTDAAALRASLLTFHGQVYALDNSWSVYGLGHDYKVNVQDIEKAATLHYNGYLKPWLELGIPKYKAHWKKFLDREDLFLSKCNINP
;
A
#
# COMPACT_ATOMS: atom_id res chain seq x y z
N MET A 1 -89.72 4.96 -9.48
CA MET A 1 -90.32 4.00 -10.44
C MET A 1 -89.19 3.37 -11.27
N LYS A 2 -89.49 2.44 -12.19
CA LYS A 2 -88.54 1.75 -13.10
C LYS A 2 -87.70 2.75 -13.91
N GLY A 3 -86.50 2.44 -14.41
CA GLY A 3 -85.69 1.21 -14.30
C GLY A 3 -85.29 0.58 -15.64
N GLY A 4 -84.01 0.20 -15.80
CA GLY A 4 -83.40 -0.38 -17.03
C GLY A 4 -82.79 0.67 -17.96
N GLY A 5 -81.69 0.42 -18.67
CA GLY A 5 -80.75 -0.73 -18.73
C GLY A 5 -79.49 -0.30 -19.52
N GLY A 6 -78.45 -1.11 -19.75
CA GLY A 6 -78.22 -2.53 -19.44
C GLY A 6 -77.31 -3.15 -20.50
N GLY A 7 -76.18 -3.74 -20.10
CA GLY A 7 -75.24 -4.39 -21.03
C GLY A 7 -73.92 -4.76 -20.34
N GLY A 8 -73.50 -6.02 -20.44
CA GLY A 8 -72.26 -6.47 -19.83
C GLY A 8 -71.91 -7.94 -20.12
N SER A 9 -70.61 -8.22 -20.06
CA SER A 9 -69.97 -9.54 -20.09
C SER A 9 -68.53 -9.36 -19.56
N GLY A 10 -67.92 -10.28 -18.82
CA GLY A 10 -68.42 -11.51 -18.20
C GLY A 10 -67.33 -12.16 -17.32
N ALA A 11 -67.64 -13.33 -16.73
CA ALA A 11 -66.73 -14.22 -15.96
C ALA A 11 -66.28 -13.79 -14.53
N SER A 12 -67.06 -14.25 -13.54
CA SER A 12 -66.71 -14.86 -12.24
C SER A 12 -65.58 -14.35 -11.33
N ALA A 13 -65.83 -14.51 -10.02
CA ALA A 13 -64.91 -14.17 -8.93
C ALA A 13 -64.36 -15.41 -8.19
N TYR A 14 -63.24 -15.23 -7.49
CA TYR A 14 -62.94 -15.87 -6.20
C TYR A 14 -62.28 -14.84 -5.28
N GLY A 15 -62.74 -14.74 -4.03
CA GLY A 15 -62.31 -13.70 -3.08
C GLY A 15 -61.24 -14.15 -2.08
N PHE A 16 -60.52 -13.18 -1.47
CA PHE A 16 -59.53 -13.43 -0.41
C PHE A 16 -59.75 -12.56 0.84
N PRO A 17 -59.50 -13.07 2.07
CA PRO A 17 -59.95 -12.43 3.31
C PRO A 17 -58.92 -11.45 3.93
N ALA A 18 -59.33 -10.20 4.12
CA ALA A 18 -58.53 -9.17 4.78
C ALA A 18 -58.60 -9.23 6.33
N LYS A 19 -57.78 -10.07 6.98
CA LYS A 19 -57.52 -9.94 8.44
C LYS A 19 -56.20 -10.52 9.02
N ARG A 20 -55.32 -11.16 8.22
CA ARG A 20 -54.03 -11.72 8.72
C ARG A 20 -52.78 -10.86 8.52
N ARG A 21 -52.76 -9.91 7.56
CA ARG A 21 -51.50 -9.24 7.11
C ARG A 21 -50.80 -8.33 8.15
N TRP A 22 -51.49 -7.80 9.16
CA TRP A 22 -50.89 -6.77 10.03
C TRP A 22 -49.98 -7.34 11.14
N LYS A 23 -50.28 -8.52 11.70
CA LYS A 23 -49.45 -9.12 12.76
C LYS A 23 -48.04 -9.49 12.29
N GLY A 24 -47.91 -9.96 11.03
CA GLY A 24 -46.61 -10.29 10.44
C GLY A 24 -45.66 -9.10 10.32
N LEU A 25 -46.18 -7.92 9.95
CA LEU A 25 -45.39 -6.68 9.86
C LEU A 25 -44.86 -6.23 11.22
N VAL A 26 -45.69 -6.25 12.27
CA VAL A 26 -45.26 -5.88 13.64
C VAL A 26 -44.18 -6.84 14.16
N ILE A 27 -44.33 -8.14 13.92
CA ILE A 27 -43.33 -9.15 14.30
C ILE A 27 -42.02 -8.98 13.51
N GLY A 28 -42.10 -8.69 12.20
CA GLY A 28 -40.92 -8.42 11.37
C GLY A 28 -40.14 -7.18 11.80
N VAL A 29 -40.83 -6.09 12.14
CA VAL A 29 -40.19 -4.87 12.66
C VAL A 29 -39.54 -5.12 14.03
N LEU A 30 -40.20 -5.84 14.94
CA LEU A 30 -39.59 -6.23 16.22
C LEU A 30 -38.35 -7.10 16.04
N GLY A 31 -38.36 -8.05 15.09
CA GLY A 31 -37.20 -8.86 14.74
C GLY A 31 -36.02 -8.05 14.20
N LEU A 32 -36.29 -7.08 13.32
CA LEU A 32 -35.27 -6.15 12.80
C LEU A 32 -34.67 -5.27 13.90
N VAL A 33 -35.49 -4.77 14.83
CA VAL A 33 -35.01 -4.00 15.99
C VAL A 33 -34.15 -4.87 16.91
N PHE A 34 -34.56 -6.11 17.20
CA PHE A 34 -33.75 -7.05 17.99
C PHE A 34 -32.41 -7.38 17.33
N LEU A 35 -32.39 -7.62 16.02
CA LEU A 35 -31.16 -7.85 15.26
C LEU A 35 -30.25 -6.62 15.26
N SER A 36 -30.80 -5.42 15.08
CA SER A 36 -30.03 -4.16 15.05
C SER A 36 -29.35 -3.82 16.38
N MET A 37 -29.85 -4.34 17.51
CA MET A 37 -29.19 -4.19 18.82
C MET A 37 -28.26 -5.36 19.17
N LEU A 38 -28.65 -6.61 18.86
CA LEU A 38 -27.84 -7.79 19.20
C LEU A 38 -26.60 -7.96 18.31
N VAL A 39 -26.67 -7.66 17.01
CA VAL A 39 -25.53 -7.85 16.11
C VAL A 39 -24.34 -6.96 16.52
N PRO A 40 -24.51 -5.65 16.83
CA PRO A 40 -23.43 -4.84 17.41
C PRO A 40 -22.93 -5.36 18.76
N LEU A 41 -23.80 -5.84 19.66
CA LEU A 41 -23.38 -6.39 20.95
C LEU A 41 -22.51 -7.66 20.78
N VAL A 42 -22.90 -8.58 19.90
CA VAL A 42 -22.16 -9.81 19.61
C VAL A 42 -20.79 -9.50 18.99
N PHE A 43 -20.71 -8.45 18.16
CA PHE A 43 -19.47 -7.95 17.58
C PHE A 43 -18.55 -7.33 18.65
N LEU A 44 -19.09 -6.47 19.52
CA LEU A 44 -18.36 -5.83 20.64
C LEU A 44 -17.89 -6.83 21.71
N LEU A 45 -18.61 -7.94 21.90
CA LEU A 45 -18.24 -9.00 22.83
C LEU A 45 -17.28 -10.06 22.23
N GLY A 46 -16.87 -9.91 20.96
CA GLY A 46 -15.89 -10.79 20.31
C GLY A 46 -16.37 -12.24 20.10
N LEU A 47 -17.67 -12.50 20.18
CA LEU A 47 -18.25 -13.87 20.16
C LEU A 47 -18.39 -14.47 18.75
N TYR A 48 -17.85 -13.82 17.71
CA TYR A 48 -18.13 -14.18 16.31
C TYR A 48 -16.87 -14.64 15.55
N ASN A 49 -16.57 -15.95 15.64
CA ASN A 49 -15.55 -16.59 14.82
C ASN A 49 -16.10 -16.92 13.42
N GLY A 50 -15.87 -16.02 12.47
CA GLY A 50 -16.05 -16.26 11.02
C GLY A 50 -17.41 -15.84 10.46
N PHE A 51 -17.41 -14.80 9.63
CA PHE A 51 -18.49 -14.55 8.66
C PHE A 51 -18.21 -15.32 7.37
N HIS A 52 -19.05 -16.30 7.04
CA HIS A 52 -19.15 -16.81 5.66
C HIS A 52 -20.24 -16.04 4.91
N THR A 53 -19.83 -15.11 4.04
CA THR A 53 -20.76 -14.31 3.24
C THR A 53 -21.23 -15.10 2.02
N THR A 54 -22.43 -15.68 2.09
CA THR A 54 -23.09 -16.31 0.94
C THR A 54 -23.48 -15.25 -0.09
N GLY A 55 -22.59 -14.93 -1.02
CA GLY A 55 -22.84 -13.89 -2.04
C GLY A 55 -21.68 -13.49 -2.95
N TYR A 56 -20.44 -13.94 -2.69
CA TYR A 56 -19.30 -13.75 -3.59
C TYR A 56 -18.58 -15.09 -3.83
N ALA A 57 -18.54 -15.54 -5.09
CA ALA A 57 -17.95 -16.82 -5.48
C ALA A 57 -16.49 -16.67 -5.94
N SER A 58 -15.63 -16.22 -5.03
CA SER A 58 -14.17 -16.21 -5.20
C SER A 58 -13.45 -16.16 -3.85
N ASP A 59 -13.30 -17.33 -3.21
CA ASP A 59 -12.50 -17.49 -2.00
C ASP A 59 -11.00 -17.29 -2.29
N SER A 60 -10.53 -16.04 -2.25
CA SER A 60 -9.19 -15.77 -1.73
C SER A 60 -9.29 -15.58 -0.21
N GLN A 61 -8.61 -16.44 0.54
CA GLN A 61 -8.47 -16.25 1.98
C GLN A 61 -7.80 -14.89 2.22
N SER A 62 -8.28 -14.08 3.17
CA SER A 62 -7.67 -12.80 3.48
C SER A 62 -6.26 -13.00 4.03
N SER A 63 -5.29 -12.93 3.11
CA SER A 63 -3.87 -12.98 3.43
C SER A 63 -3.50 -11.76 4.27
N LYS A 64 -2.42 -11.92 5.02
CA LYS A 64 -1.64 -10.75 5.48
C LYS A 64 -1.20 -9.99 4.20
N PRO A 65 -0.93 -8.67 4.25
CA PRO A 65 -0.24 -8.02 3.14
C PRO A 65 1.02 -8.85 2.79
N ASP A 66 1.17 -9.24 1.52
CA ASP A 66 2.16 -10.22 1.08
C ASP A 66 3.58 -9.64 1.17
N VAL A 67 4.15 -9.68 2.38
CA VAL A 67 5.54 -9.29 2.65
C VAL A 67 6.46 -10.36 2.08
N PHE A 68 6.80 -10.25 0.80
CA PHE A 68 7.80 -11.10 0.18
C PHE A 68 9.15 -10.92 0.89
N GLN A 69 9.71 -12.02 1.39
CA GLN A 69 11.02 -12.07 2.06
C GLN A 69 11.99 -12.94 1.25
N PRO A 70 12.83 -12.34 0.39
CA PRO A 70 14.01 -13.04 -0.08
C PRO A 70 14.98 -13.23 1.10
N ASN A 71 15.55 -14.43 1.19
CA ASN A 71 16.55 -14.89 2.16
C ASN A 71 16.05 -15.07 3.61
N ALA A 72 15.73 -16.33 3.94
CA ALA A 72 16.06 -16.90 5.24
C ALA A 72 17.26 -17.84 5.06
N ILE A 73 18.42 -17.49 5.61
CA ILE A 73 19.49 -18.47 5.86
C ILE A 73 19.05 -19.24 7.09
N GLU A 74 18.83 -20.55 6.98
CA GLU A 74 18.42 -21.36 8.12
C GLU A 74 19.49 -21.31 9.23
N PRO A 75 19.17 -20.88 10.46
CA PRO A 75 20.04 -21.11 11.59
C PRO A 75 20.09 -22.62 11.85
N LYS A 76 21.32 -23.16 11.95
CA LYS A 76 21.52 -24.57 12.30
C LYS A 76 20.80 -24.88 13.60
N LYS A 77 20.03 -25.98 13.65
CA LYS A 77 19.48 -26.49 14.90
C LYS A 77 20.62 -26.97 15.80
N GLU A 78 20.92 -26.21 16.84
CA GLU A 78 21.59 -26.77 18.01
C GLU A 78 20.61 -27.74 18.71
N VAL A 79 21.16 -28.84 19.23
CA VAL A 79 20.39 -29.94 19.81
C VAL A 79 20.71 -30.01 21.30
N GLU A 80 19.85 -29.44 22.12
CA GLU A 80 19.75 -29.85 23.53
C GLU A 80 18.77 -31.03 23.61
N GLY A 81 19.26 -32.16 24.12
CA GLY A 81 18.51 -33.41 24.16
C GLY A 81 17.76 -33.64 25.47
N PHE A 82 16.81 -34.56 25.44
CA PHE A 82 16.36 -35.26 26.64
C PHE A 82 16.26 -36.77 26.37
N ILE A 83 16.35 -37.56 27.43
CA ILE A 83 16.68 -38.99 27.42
C ILE A 83 15.40 -39.85 27.41
N ASP A 84 15.44 -40.98 26.69
CA ASP A 84 14.79 -42.23 27.14
C ASP A 84 15.54 -43.49 26.60
N GLU A 85 15.22 -44.67 27.13
CA GLU A 85 16.14 -45.83 27.18
C GLU A 85 16.05 -46.89 26.06
N SER A 86 17.22 -47.44 25.73
CA SER A 86 17.46 -48.82 25.21
C SER A 86 17.00 -49.13 23.76
N ARG A 87 17.63 -50.07 23.00
CA ARG A 87 18.32 -51.30 23.41
C ARG A 87 19.23 -51.89 22.30
N GLU A 88 20.29 -52.61 22.72
CA GLU A 88 20.98 -53.74 22.05
C GLU A 88 21.62 -53.64 20.62
N THR A 89 22.94 -53.38 20.62
CA THR A 89 24.01 -54.13 19.89
C THR A 89 24.04 -54.27 18.35
N LYS A 90 25.13 -53.79 17.72
CA LYS A 90 26.28 -54.64 17.28
C LYS A 90 27.44 -53.85 16.65
N GLU A 91 28.65 -54.38 16.81
CA GLU A 91 29.96 -53.94 16.27
C GLU A 91 30.83 -55.23 16.09
N PRO A 92 32.09 -55.21 15.59
CA PRO A 92 32.77 -54.28 14.67
C PRO A 92 33.53 -55.00 13.52
N THR A 93 33.98 -54.26 12.49
CA THR A 93 35.20 -54.52 11.65
C THR A 93 35.40 -53.38 10.62
N GLY A 94 36.59 -52.98 10.16
CA GLY A 94 37.96 -53.34 10.58
C GLY A 94 39.04 -52.98 9.54
N LEU A 95 39.77 -51.87 9.76
CA LEU A 95 41.08 -51.43 9.17
C LEU A 95 41.39 -51.55 7.65
N GLN A 96 41.66 -50.39 7.01
CA GLN A 96 42.91 -49.92 6.32
C GLN A 96 43.99 -50.92 5.78
N PRO A 97 44.88 -50.56 4.78
CA PRO A 97 45.48 -49.22 4.57
C PRO A 97 45.93 -48.73 3.14
N SER A 98 46.15 -47.41 3.04
CA SER A 98 47.19 -46.62 2.31
C SER A 98 47.79 -46.97 0.91
N LYS A 99 47.99 -45.93 0.08
CA LYS A 99 49.30 -45.63 -0.57
C LYS A 99 49.43 -44.16 -1.06
N VAL A 100 50.68 -43.70 -1.31
CA VAL A 100 51.09 -42.31 -1.62
C VAL A 100 52.37 -42.32 -2.47
N GLU A 101 52.46 -41.49 -3.51
CA GLU A 101 53.66 -41.14 -4.28
C GLU A 101 53.42 -39.73 -4.95
N GLU A 102 54.43 -38.94 -5.39
CA GLU A 102 54.30 -37.46 -5.67
C GLU A 102 55.15 -36.91 -6.86
N LYS A 103 54.67 -35.82 -7.52
CA LYS A 103 55.31 -34.63 -8.22
C LYS A 103 56.69 -34.70 -8.95
N PRO A 104 57.19 -33.62 -9.65
CA PRO A 104 56.61 -32.32 -10.09
C PRO A 104 56.67 -32.09 -11.65
N PRO A 105 57.49 -31.22 -12.32
CA PRO A 105 57.71 -29.75 -12.22
C PRO A 105 57.66 -28.88 -13.54
N LYS A 106 57.23 -27.61 -13.40
CA LYS A 106 57.68 -26.33 -14.06
C LYS A 106 57.65 -26.09 -15.60
N VAL A 107 57.26 -24.85 -15.99
CA VAL A 107 58.07 -23.76 -16.65
C VAL A 107 57.26 -22.42 -16.64
N GLU A 108 57.88 -21.28 -16.97
CA GLU A 108 57.47 -19.88 -16.67
C GLU A 108 58.00 -18.89 -17.74
N GLU A 109 57.32 -17.76 -18.08
CA GLU A 109 57.96 -16.55 -18.71
C GLU A 109 57.13 -15.23 -18.81
N LYS A 110 57.81 -14.12 -19.18
CA LYS A 110 57.39 -12.68 -19.24
C LYS A 110 58.56 -11.84 -19.88
N PRO A 111 58.54 -10.48 -20.03
CA PRO A 111 57.59 -9.49 -20.56
C PRO A 111 58.16 -8.84 -21.87
N PRO A 112 57.94 -7.53 -22.22
CA PRO A 112 59.06 -6.55 -22.10
C PRO A 112 58.64 -5.07 -21.80
N LYS A 113 59.51 -4.09 -22.15
CA LYS A 113 59.63 -2.69 -21.65
C LYS A 113 60.17 -1.72 -22.76
N VAL A 114 60.30 -0.39 -22.62
CA VAL A 114 59.59 0.76 -21.96
C VAL A 114 60.35 2.06 -22.33
N ASP A 115 59.66 3.17 -22.63
CA ASP A 115 60.18 4.56 -22.76
C ASP A 115 58.98 5.56 -22.70
N ALA A 116 59.02 6.91 -22.72
CA ALA A 116 60.07 7.95 -22.81
C ALA A 116 59.63 9.29 -22.12
N LEU A 117 60.45 10.35 -22.23
CA LEU A 117 60.20 11.76 -21.81
C LEU A 117 61.03 12.71 -22.72
N PRO A 118 60.87 14.06 -22.78
CA PRO A 118 59.97 14.98 -22.07
C PRO A 118 59.17 15.92 -23.04
N THR A 119 58.74 17.20 -22.83
CA THR A 119 59.00 18.28 -21.85
C THR A 119 57.91 19.39 -21.91
N HIS A 120 57.71 20.17 -20.82
CA HIS A 120 57.32 21.61 -20.67
C HIS A 120 56.27 22.30 -21.61
N THR A 121 55.38 23.24 -21.19
CA THR A 121 55.22 24.03 -19.94
C THR A 121 53.86 24.78 -19.87
N HIS A 122 53.34 25.09 -18.67
CA HIS A 122 52.28 26.09 -18.32
C HIS A 122 50.86 25.90 -18.97
N GLU A 123 49.70 26.21 -18.34
CA GLU A 123 49.37 26.70 -16.98
C GLU A 123 47.90 26.40 -16.55
N ASN A 124 47.62 26.55 -15.24
CA ASN A 124 46.31 26.76 -14.58
C ASN A 124 45.14 25.75 -14.76
N GLY A 125 44.63 25.24 -13.62
CA GLY A 125 43.35 24.51 -13.55
C GLY A 125 43.30 23.40 -12.50
N THR A 126 42.98 23.71 -11.25
CA THR A 126 42.90 22.72 -10.15
C THR A 126 41.78 21.70 -10.35
N LYS A 127 42.12 20.43 -10.57
CA LYS A 127 41.21 19.30 -10.35
C LYS A 127 41.07 19.04 -8.85
N VAL A 128 39.83 18.95 -8.37
CA VAL A 128 39.49 18.40 -7.05
C VAL A 128 39.00 16.96 -7.26
N ASP A 129 39.45 16.04 -6.42
CA ASP A 129 39.04 14.64 -6.48
C ASP A 129 37.56 14.49 -6.12
N GLY A 130 36.73 14.17 -7.11
CA GLY A 130 35.30 13.90 -6.97
C GLY A 130 35.02 12.54 -6.33
N LYS A 131 35.47 12.32 -5.09
CA LYS A 131 35.13 11.12 -4.32
C LYS A 131 33.62 11.08 -4.13
N VAL A 132 32.94 10.12 -4.78
CA VAL A 132 31.50 9.90 -4.63
C VAL A 132 31.23 9.44 -3.19
N GLN A 133 30.90 10.40 -2.34
CA GLN A 133 30.64 10.16 -0.93
C GLN A 133 29.23 9.57 -0.80
N ALA A 134 29.16 8.25 -0.70
CA ALA A 134 27.91 7.52 -0.46
C ALA A 134 27.26 8.04 0.83
N THR A 135 26.21 8.85 0.68
CA THR A 135 25.52 9.47 1.80
C THR A 135 24.85 8.39 2.63
N HIS A 136 25.34 8.20 3.86
CA HIS A 136 24.66 7.38 4.85
C HIS A 136 23.29 8.01 5.14
N ARG A 137 22.24 7.50 4.48
CA ARG A 137 20.85 7.67 4.94
C ARG A 137 20.80 7.10 6.36
N MET A 138 20.72 7.95 7.37
CA MET A 138 20.46 7.50 8.73
C MET A 138 19.12 6.75 8.74
N ILE A 139 19.20 5.46 9.08
CA ILE A 139 18.04 4.57 9.13
C ILE A 139 17.26 4.88 10.42
N ALA A 140 15.94 5.01 10.28
CA ALA A 140 15.02 5.11 11.40
C ALA A 140 15.04 3.81 12.22
N MET A 141 15.37 3.90 13.51
CA MET A 141 15.57 2.77 14.41
C MET A 141 14.71 2.94 15.65
N ASP A 142 13.85 1.96 15.92
CA ASP A 142 13.08 1.96 17.15
C ASP A 142 13.99 1.79 18.38
N GLU A 143 13.44 2.06 19.57
CA GLU A 143 14.17 1.96 20.85
C GLU A 143 14.56 0.52 21.22
N SER A 144 14.17 -0.48 20.41
CA SER A 144 14.64 -1.87 20.48
C SER A 144 15.68 -2.23 19.40
N GLY A 145 16.17 -1.25 18.65
CA GLY A 145 17.18 -1.39 17.61
C GLY A 145 16.67 -1.99 16.29
N LYS A 146 15.34 -2.08 16.09
CA LYS A 146 14.78 -2.69 14.88
C LYS A 146 14.48 -1.62 13.80
N PRO A 147 14.75 -1.90 12.53
CA PRO A 147 14.43 -0.98 11.43
C PRO A 147 12.92 -0.87 11.20
N CYS A 148 12.44 0.37 11.06
CA CYS A 148 11.05 0.81 11.21
C CYS A 148 9.95 0.14 10.34
N GLU A 149 10.27 -0.64 9.31
CA GLU A 149 9.35 -0.83 8.17
C GLU A 149 8.58 -2.16 8.15
N TRP A 150 8.96 -3.13 8.99
CA TRP A 150 8.72 -4.56 8.74
C TRP A 150 7.28 -5.05 8.60
N LYS A 151 6.29 -4.23 8.98
CA LYS A 151 4.94 -4.71 9.21
C LYS A 151 3.85 -3.67 8.94
N PHE A 152 4.10 -2.39 9.25
CA PHE A 152 3.03 -1.39 9.45
C PHE A 152 3.20 -0.08 8.65
N GLY A 153 4.00 -0.10 7.59
CA GLY A 153 4.20 1.05 6.71
C GLY A 153 4.97 2.20 7.37
N SER A 154 4.86 3.39 6.78
CA SER A 154 5.67 4.56 7.15
C SER A 154 5.32 5.21 8.50
N TYR A 155 4.40 4.65 9.30
CA TYR A 155 4.06 5.20 10.62
C TYR A 155 5.27 5.35 11.56
N CYS A 156 6.24 4.44 11.50
CA CYS A 156 7.44 4.53 12.34
C CYS A 156 8.39 5.67 11.92
N ILE A 157 8.54 5.91 10.61
CA ILE A 157 9.27 7.07 10.06
C ILE A 157 8.50 8.36 10.37
N TRP A 158 7.18 8.37 10.16
CA TRP A 158 6.30 9.48 10.52
C TRP A 158 6.39 9.79 12.02
N ARG A 159 6.45 8.77 12.90
CA ARG A 159 6.61 8.92 14.36
C ARG A 159 7.98 9.45 14.76
N GLU A 160 9.03 9.27 13.96
CA GLU A 160 10.33 9.92 14.18
C GLU A 160 10.35 11.37 13.70
N GLU A 161 9.82 11.64 12.50
CA GLU A 161 9.85 12.98 11.89
C GLU A 161 8.82 13.93 12.51
N ASN A 162 7.69 13.37 12.94
CA ASN A 162 6.67 14.02 13.76
C ASN A 162 6.80 13.53 15.21
N ARG A 163 8.03 13.21 15.65
CA ARG A 163 8.36 13.01 17.07
C ARG A 163 8.30 14.37 17.75
N GLU A 164 7.09 14.80 18.08
CA GLU A 164 6.94 15.74 19.18
C GLU A 164 7.73 15.17 20.36
N VAL A 165 8.60 16.01 20.93
CA VAL A 165 9.32 15.62 22.16
C VAL A 165 8.24 15.47 23.22
N ILE A 166 7.89 14.21 23.51
CA ILE A 166 6.88 13.83 24.49
C ILE A 166 7.32 14.38 25.84
N LYS A 167 6.80 15.57 26.17
CA LYS A 167 7.10 16.30 27.41
C LYS A 167 6.35 15.74 28.62
N ASP A 168 5.69 14.59 28.43
CA ASP A 168 4.80 13.90 29.36
C ASP A 168 5.58 13.17 30.46
N SER A 169 6.52 13.91 31.07
CA SER A 169 7.44 13.46 32.11
C SER A 169 6.71 13.05 33.37
N MET A 170 5.62 13.74 33.70
CA MET A 170 4.80 13.46 34.86
C MET A 170 3.87 12.28 34.61
N ILE A 171 3.20 12.19 33.45
CA ILE A 171 2.46 11.00 33.01
C ILE A 171 3.33 9.74 33.09
N ASN A 172 4.58 9.80 32.60
CA ASN A 172 5.49 8.66 32.65
C ASN A 172 5.89 8.31 34.10
N LYS A 173 6.23 9.31 34.93
CA LYS A 173 6.48 9.10 36.37
C LYS A 173 5.28 8.46 37.08
N LEU A 174 4.06 8.88 36.75
CA LEU A 174 2.82 8.35 37.33
C LEU A 174 2.55 6.90 36.88
N LYS A 175 2.84 6.55 35.63
CA LYS A 175 2.78 5.16 35.12
C LYS A 175 3.77 4.27 35.86
N ASP A 176 5.03 4.69 36.00
CA ASP A 176 6.06 3.96 36.76
C ASP A 176 5.65 3.76 38.23
N GLN A 177 5.17 4.82 38.89
CA GLN A 177 4.64 4.75 40.24
C GLN A 177 3.46 3.77 40.34
N LEU A 178 2.53 3.79 39.39
CA LEU A 178 1.39 2.87 39.35
C LEU A 178 1.84 1.41 39.16
N PHE A 179 2.79 1.13 38.26
CA PHE A 179 3.33 -0.22 38.06
C PHE A 179 4.01 -0.76 39.32
N VAL A 180 4.86 0.05 39.96
CA VAL A 180 5.52 -0.33 41.22
C VAL A 180 4.50 -0.52 42.34
N ALA A 181 3.51 0.36 42.48
CA ALA A 181 2.46 0.22 43.49
C ALA A 181 1.61 -1.06 43.27
N ARG A 182 1.19 -1.34 42.03
CA ARG A 182 0.48 -2.57 41.65
C ARG A 182 1.29 -3.84 41.92
N ALA A 183 2.62 -3.79 41.83
CA ALA A 183 3.49 -4.93 42.13
C ALA A 183 3.67 -5.20 43.64
N TYR A 184 3.80 -4.14 44.45
CA TYR A 184 3.95 -4.28 45.91
C TYR A 184 2.63 -4.54 46.65
N TYR A 185 1.51 -3.99 46.15
CA TYR A 185 0.19 -4.07 46.80
C TYR A 185 -0.24 -5.51 47.18
N PRO A 186 -0.16 -6.54 46.31
CA PRO A 186 -0.55 -7.91 46.65
C PRO A 186 0.28 -8.56 47.76
N SER A 187 1.51 -8.08 47.97
CA SER A 187 2.40 -8.56 49.05
C SER A 187 2.12 -7.84 50.36
N ILE A 188 1.91 -6.51 50.33
CA ILE A 188 1.50 -5.72 51.50
C ILE A 188 0.10 -6.13 52.00
N ALA A 189 -0.84 -6.39 51.09
CA ALA A 189 -2.21 -6.82 51.43
C ALA A 189 -2.28 -8.14 52.20
N LYS A 190 -1.25 -9.00 52.13
CA LYS A 190 -1.14 -10.26 52.88
C LYS A 190 -0.62 -10.05 54.32
N LEU A 191 -0.08 -8.89 54.67
CA LEU A 191 0.49 -8.62 56.00
C LEU A 191 -0.62 -8.23 56.99
N PRO A 192 -0.96 -9.06 58.00
CA PRO A 192 -2.15 -8.86 58.84
C PRO A 192 -2.11 -7.62 59.74
N LYS A 193 -0.95 -6.96 59.87
CA LYS A 193 -0.78 -5.71 60.62
C LYS A 193 -0.73 -4.44 59.75
N GLN A 194 -0.82 -4.56 58.41
CA GLN A 194 -0.63 -3.44 57.48
C GLN A 194 -1.90 -2.96 56.76
N GLY A 195 -3.09 -3.24 57.31
CA GLY A 195 -4.37 -2.82 56.71
C GLY A 195 -4.45 -1.32 56.35
N LYS A 196 -3.86 -0.43 57.15
CA LYS A 196 -3.79 1.01 56.86
C LYS A 196 -2.96 1.31 55.60
N LEU A 197 -1.78 0.69 55.44
CA LEU A 197 -0.94 0.87 54.25
C LEU A 197 -1.55 0.18 53.01
N THR A 198 -2.22 -0.95 53.20
CA THR A 198 -3.00 -1.60 52.13
C THR A 198 -4.11 -0.68 51.62
N GLN A 199 -4.82 0.01 52.51
CA GLN A 199 -5.84 0.99 52.13
C GLN A 199 -5.22 2.23 51.47
N GLU A 200 -4.11 2.74 52.00
CA GLU A 200 -3.35 3.88 51.44
C GLU A 200 -2.88 3.60 50.00
N LEU A 201 -2.25 2.44 49.77
CA LEU A 201 -1.85 1.98 48.44
C LEU A 201 -3.05 1.81 47.52
N LYS A 202 -4.14 1.17 47.98
CA LYS A 202 -5.34 0.96 47.16
C LYS A 202 -5.94 2.30 46.71
N GLN A 203 -6.07 3.26 47.62
CA GLN A 203 -6.61 4.58 47.30
C GLN A 203 -5.73 5.34 46.31
N ASN A 204 -4.41 5.35 46.53
CA ASN A 204 -3.47 5.98 45.60
C ASN A 204 -3.47 5.30 44.22
N ILE A 205 -3.56 3.96 44.15
CA ILE A 205 -3.66 3.19 42.90
C ILE A 205 -4.93 3.61 42.14
N GLN A 206 -6.10 3.53 42.77
CA GLN A 206 -7.37 3.87 42.13
C GLN A 206 -7.45 5.34 41.71
N GLU A 207 -6.82 6.25 42.46
CA GLU A 207 -6.78 7.67 42.11
C GLU A 207 -5.86 7.96 40.91
N LEU A 208 -4.68 7.33 40.83
CA LEU A 208 -3.81 7.47 39.65
C LEU A 208 -4.38 6.74 38.43
N GLU A 209 -5.04 5.60 38.60
CA GLU A 209 -5.76 4.90 37.53
C GLU A 209 -6.84 5.79 36.91
N ARG A 210 -7.63 6.51 37.73
CA ARG A 210 -8.63 7.44 37.21
C ARG A 210 -8.00 8.59 36.43
N VAL A 211 -6.94 9.22 36.96
CA VAL A 211 -6.24 10.30 36.24
C VAL A 211 -5.66 9.80 34.92
N LEU A 212 -4.97 8.66 34.90
CA LEU A 212 -4.39 8.08 33.67
C LEU A 212 -5.44 7.51 32.68
N SER A 213 -6.73 7.45 33.07
CA SER A 213 -7.85 7.17 32.16
C SER A 213 -8.50 8.42 31.56
N GLU A 214 -8.21 9.61 32.12
CA GLU A 214 -8.76 10.91 31.72
C GLU A 214 -7.70 11.83 31.07
N SER A 215 -6.42 11.62 31.41
CA SER A 215 -5.27 12.44 30.97
C SER A 215 -4.30 11.63 30.12
N THR A 216 -3.98 12.11 28.92
CA THR A 216 -3.02 11.48 27.99
C THR A 216 -1.63 12.10 28.02
N THR A 217 -1.56 13.41 28.21
CA THR A 217 -0.35 14.26 28.20
C THR A 217 -0.19 14.99 29.54
N ASP A 218 0.99 15.58 29.79
CA ASP A 218 1.21 16.42 30.98
C ASP A 218 0.31 17.68 31.00
N LEU A 219 -0.20 18.11 29.83
CA LEU A 219 -1.16 19.22 29.72
C LEU A 219 -2.58 18.84 30.17
N ASP A 220 -2.94 17.56 30.07
CA ASP A 220 -4.25 17.05 30.49
C ASP A 220 -4.35 16.81 32.00
N LEU A 221 -3.25 17.01 32.75
CA LEU A 221 -3.16 16.64 34.16
C LEU A 221 -3.84 17.65 35.10
N PRO A 222 -4.54 17.18 36.17
CA PRO A 222 -5.17 18.07 37.13
C PRO A 222 -4.13 18.78 38.03
N LEU A 223 -4.37 20.05 38.36
CA LEU A 223 -3.49 20.94 39.16
C LEU A 223 -2.98 20.40 40.52
N GLN A 224 -3.54 19.30 41.02
CA GLN A 224 -3.11 18.66 42.29
C GLN A 224 -2.25 17.40 42.07
N ILE A 225 -1.84 17.10 40.83
CA ILE A 225 -1.20 15.83 40.49
C ILE A 225 0.16 15.60 41.17
N GLU A 226 0.96 16.65 41.39
CA GLU A 226 2.22 16.57 42.12
C GLU A 226 2.02 15.99 43.53
N LYS A 227 1.01 16.51 44.25
CA LYS A 227 0.65 16.02 45.59
C LYS A 227 0.24 14.54 45.57
N LYS A 228 -0.45 14.09 44.52
CA LYS A 228 -0.84 12.68 44.35
C LYS A 228 0.36 11.79 44.04
N SER A 229 1.28 12.25 43.18
CA SER A 229 2.55 11.57 42.93
C SER A 229 3.40 11.44 44.20
N LEU A 230 3.50 12.51 45.01
CA LEU A 230 4.23 12.47 46.29
C LEU A 230 3.56 11.54 47.32
N ASN A 231 2.22 11.53 47.40
CA ASN A 231 1.49 10.57 48.24
C ASN A 231 1.77 9.11 47.82
N MET A 232 1.74 8.84 46.52
CA MET A 232 2.04 7.53 45.96
C MET A 232 3.50 7.13 46.21
N GLU A 233 4.45 8.04 46.02
CA GLU A 233 5.87 7.82 46.26
C GLU A 233 6.14 7.47 47.73
N ALA A 234 5.53 8.21 48.67
CA ALA A 234 5.60 7.91 50.10
C ALA A 234 4.99 6.53 50.44
N ALA A 235 3.87 6.15 49.82
CA ALA A 235 3.27 4.83 50.00
C ALA A 235 4.15 3.69 49.45
N ILE A 236 4.80 3.91 48.30
CA ILE A 236 5.77 2.98 47.70
C ILE A 236 7.02 2.83 48.58
N VAL A 237 7.57 3.93 49.11
CA VAL A 237 8.73 3.89 50.01
C VAL A 237 8.41 3.14 51.31
N LYS A 238 7.23 3.39 51.91
CA LYS A 238 6.72 2.58 53.03
C LYS A 238 6.65 1.09 52.64
N ALA A 239 6.07 0.75 51.50
CA ALA A 239 5.93 -0.63 51.04
C ALA A 239 7.29 -1.34 50.85
N LYS A 240 8.28 -0.63 50.30
CA LYS A 240 9.66 -1.12 50.12
C LYS A 240 10.41 -1.35 51.43
N SER A 241 10.00 -0.73 52.54
CA SER A 241 10.65 -0.90 53.84
C SER A 241 10.31 -2.20 54.59
N PHE A 242 9.33 -2.98 54.10
CA PHE A 242 8.95 -4.25 54.72
C PHE A 242 9.78 -5.43 54.18
N PRO A 243 10.11 -6.43 55.03
CA PRO A 243 10.72 -7.67 54.56
C PRO A 243 9.68 -8.47 53.77
N LEU A 244 9.73 -8.35 52.45
CA LEU A 244 8.85 -9.03 51.49
C LEU A 244 9.64 -10.08 50.71
N ASP A 245 8.98 -11.19 50.36
CA ASP A 245 9.51 -12.10 49.35
C ASP A 245 9.53 -11.39 47.99
N CYS A 246 10.74 -11.10 47.50
CA CYS A 246 10.96 -10.40 46.25
C CYS A 246 10.46 -11.20 45.03
N ASN A 247 10.38 -12.54 45.11
CA ASN A 247 9.85 -13.37 44.03
C ASN A 247 8.37 -13.09 43.74
N ASN A 248 7.57 -12.77 44.78
CA ASN A 248 6.18 -12.36 44.61
C ASN A 248 6.06 -10.99 43.89
N VAL A 249 7.03 -10.09 44.09
CA VAL A 249 7.04 -8.74 43.48
C VAL A 249 7.58 -8.80 42.04
N ASP A 250 8.69 -9.51 41.81
CA ASP A 250 9.24 -9.80 40.47
C ASP A 250 8.19 -10.47 39.58
N LYS A 251 7.54 -11.54 40.06
CA LYS A 251 6.46 -12.22 39.33
C LYS A 251 5.29 -11.30 39.01
N LYS A 252 5.02 -10.28 39.85
CA LYS A 252 4.00 -9.27 39.57
C LYS A 252 4.45 -8.20 38.58
N LEU A 253 5.72 -7.78 38.63
CA LEU A 253 6.29 -6.89 37.61
C LEU A 253 6.34 -7.55 36.23
N ARG A 254 6.73 -8.83 36.14
CA ARG A 254 6.65 -9.62 34.90
C ARG A 254 5.22 -9.67 34.35
N GLN A 255 4.24 -10.07 35.18
CA GLN A 255 2.84 -10.09 34.75
C GLN A 255 2.30 -8.72 34.28
N ILE A 256 2.79 -7.61 34.86
CA ILE A 256 2.45 -6.26 34.38
C ILE A 256 3.13 -5.97 33.03
N TYR A 257 4.42 -6.28 32.92
CA TYR A 257 5.20 -6.14 31.68
C TYR A 257 4.57 -6.93 30.53
N ASP A 258 4.33 -8.23 30.73
CA ASP A 258 3.74 -9.14 29.74
C ASP A 258 2.38 -8.59 29.25
N MET A 259 1.53 -8.13 30.18
CA MET A 259 0.24 -7.50 29.84
C MET A 259 0.39 -6.21 29.04
N THR A 260 1.37 -5.36 29.38
CA THR A 260 1.61 -4.11 28.62
C THR A 260 2.23 -4.36 27.24
N GLU A 261 3.04 -5.41 27.08
CA GLU A 261 3.54 -5.82 25.75
C GLU A 261 2.39 -6.38 24.90
N ASP A 262 1.50 -7.21 25.48
CA ASP A 262 0.30 -7.70 24.79
C ASP A 262 -0.68 -6.58 24.40
N GLU A 263 -0.90 -5.58 25.27
CA GLU A 263 -1.74 -4.41 25.01
C GLU A 263 -1.16 -3.54 23.89
N ALA A 264 0.14 -3.23 23.93
CA ALA A 264 0.84 -2.55 22.86
C ALA A 264 0.80 -3.37 21.54
N SER A 265 1.01 -4.68 21.64
CA SER A 265 0.94 -5.63 20.52
C SER A 265 -0.45 -5.70 19.90
N PHE A 266 -1.51 -5.58 20.71
CA PHE A 266 -2.91 -5.50 20.26
C PHE A 266 -3.17 -4.19 19.52
N HIS A 267 -2.92 -3.03 20.13
CA HIS A 267 -3.16 -1.73 19.50
C HIS A 267 -2.31 -1.51 18.25
N MET A 268 -1.09 -2.05 18.21
CA MET A 268 -0.24 -2.05 17.03
C MET A 268 -0.85 -2.86 15.86
N LYS A 269 -1.43 -4.05 16.12
CA LYS A 269 -2.19 -4.84 15.12
C LYS A 269 -3.46 -4.11 14.67
N GLN A 270 -4.16 -3.45 15.60
CA GLN A 270 -5.38 -2.68 15.33
C GLN A 270 -5.09 -1.45 14.45
N SER A 271 -4.07 -0.67 14.79
CA SER A 271 -3.60 0.49 14.02
C SER A 271 -3.21 0.09 12.60
N ALA A 272 -2.52 -1.05 12.44
CA ALA A 272 -2.14 -1.58 11.14
C ALA A 272 -3.34 -1.94 10.25
N PHE A 273 -4.34 -2.60 10.83
CA PHE A 273 -5.56 -2.95 10.12
C PHE A 273 -6.35 -1.70 9.71
N LEU A 274 -6.48 -0.72 10.62
CA LEU A 274 -7.15 0.55 10.34
C LEU A 274 -6.41 1.39 9.29
N PHE A 275 -5.07 1.40 9.31
CA PHE A 275 -4.26 2.03 8.26
C PHE A 275 -4.53 1.38 6.90
N GLN A 276 -4.44 0.04 6.82
CA GLN A 276 -4.66 -0.70 5.57
C GLN A 276 -6.07 -0.45 5.01
N LEU A 277 -7.08 -0.45 5.89
CA LEU A 277 -8.46 -0.12 5.53
C LEU A 277 -8.58 1.32 5.01
N ALA A 278 -7.95 2.29 5.67
CA ALA A 278 -8.02 3.71 5.31
C ALA A 278 -7.29 4.07 4.01
N VAL A 279 -6.30 3.27 3.57
CA VAL A 279 -5.61 3.48 2.28
C VAL A 279 -6.20 2.68 1.12
N GLN A 280 -6.90 1.58 1.39
CA GLN A 280 -7.54 0.75 0.35
C GLN A 280 -9.03 1.07 0.10
N THR A 281 -9.73 1.70 1.04
CA THR A 281 -11.15 2.06 0.85
C THR A 281 -11.34 3.44 0.22
N MET A 282 -12.37 3.58 -0.61
CA MET A 282 -12.75 4.87 -1.19
C MET A 282 -13.28 5.82 -0.09
N PRO A 283 -12.73 7.04 0.08
CA PRO A 283 -13.26 8.03 1.01
C PRO A 283 -14.74 8.35 0.74
N LYS A 284 -15.52 8.56 1.82
CA LYS A 284 -16.96 8.84 1.76
C LYS A 284 -17.31 10.03 0.85
N SER A 285 -16.43 11.02 0.78
CA SER A 285 -16.54 12.20 -0.09
C SER A 285 -16.39 11.85 -1.57
N LEU A 286 -15.41 11.02 -1.95
CA LEU A 286 -15.25 10.53 -3.34
C LEU A 286 -16.39 9.59 -3.74
N HIS A 287 -16.88 8.75 -2.82
CA HIS A 287 -18.05 7.90 -3.05
C HIS A 287 -19.32 8.75 -3.27
N CYS A 288 -19.52 9.80 -2.46
CA CYS A 288 -20.57 10.79 -2.68
C CYS A 288 -20.49 11.41 -4.08
N LEU A 289 -19.29 11.82 -4.52
CA LEU A 289 -19.07 12.41 -5.84
C LEU A 289 -19.49 11.45 -6.97
N SER A 290 -19.01 10.20 -6.93
CA SER A 290 -19.36 9.18 -7.93
C SER A 290 -20.87 8.89 -7.97
N MET A 291 -21.51 8.78 -6.80
CA MET A 291 -22.96 8.58 -6.70
C MET A 291 -23.77 9.78 -7.23
N GLN A 292 -23.40 11.01 -6.88
CA GLN A 292 -24.10 12.22 -7.35
C GLN A 292 -24.00 12.37 -8.88
N LEU A 293 -22.80 12.18 -9.44
CA LEU A 293 -22.57 12.27 -10.89
C LEU A 293 -23.29 11.15 -11.66
N THR A 294 -23.30 9.92 -11.13
CA THR A 294 -24.07 8.81 -11.72
C THR A 294 -25.56 9.13 -11.77
N VAL A 295 -26.13 9.65 -10.68
CA VAL A 295 -27.55 10.00 -10.62
C VAL A 295 -27.89 11.17 -11.54
N GLU A 296 -27.01 12.15 -11.70
CA GLU A 296 -27.22 13.30 -12.60
C GLU A 296 -27.03 12.93 -14.08
N TYR A 297 -26.17 11.96 -14.40
CA TYR A 297 -26.02 11.42 -15.76
C TYR A 297 -27.35 10.90 -16.28
N PHE A 298 -28.04 10.07 -15.50
CA PHE A 298 -29.37 9.53 -15.85
C PHE A 298 -30.53 10.54 -15.76
N ARG A 299 -30.27 11.81 -15.44
CA ARG A 299 -31.22 12.92 -15.57
C ARG A 299 -30.96 13.81 -16.80
N THR A 300 -29.83 13.61 -17.48
CA THR A 300 -29.33 14.53 -18.51
C THR A 300 -29.31 13.86 -19.87
N ASP A 301 -30.08 14.39 -20.83
CA ASP A 301 -30.06 13.96 -22.25
C ASP A 301 -28.73 14.36 -22.92
N SER A 302 -27.68 13.60 -22.60
CA SER A 302 -26.28 13.86 -22.94
C SER A 302 -25.83 13.25 -24.29
N THR A 303 -26.73 12.58 -25.00
CA THR A 303 -26.46 11.80 -26.23
C THR A 303 -25.96 12.60 -27.44
N ASN A 304 -26.17 13.92 -27.47
CA ASN A 304 -25.87 14.75 -28.65
C ASN A 304 -24.40 15.22 -28.75
N LEU A 305 -23.58 15.07 -27.71
CA LEU A 305 -22.22 15.63 -27.72
C LEU A 305 -21.16 14.64 -28.26
N GLU A 306 -21.32 13.35 -27.98
CA GLU A 306 -20.28 12.31 -28.22
C GLU A 306 -19.92 12.10 -29.69
N LEU A 307 -20.89 12.22 -30.59
CA LEU A 307 -20.71 11.96 -32.02
C LEU A 307 -19.74 12.93 -32.71
N SER A 308 -19.45 14.08 -32.10
CA SER A 308 -18.58 15.12 -32.66
C SER A 308 -17.07 14.86 -32.49
N GLN A 309 -16.67 13.90 -31.65
CA GLN A 309 -15.26 13.66 -31.29
C GLN A 309 -14.75 12.25 -31.66
N ALA A 310 -15.65 11.35 -32.08
CA ALA A 310 -15.34 9.95 -32.37
C ALA A 310 -14.22 9.74 -33.40
N GLU A 311 -14.07 10.65 -34.36
CA GLU A 311 -13.01 10.59 -35.39
C GLU A 311 -11.60 10.76 -34.79
N LYS A 312 -11.45 11.55 -33.72
CA LYS A 312 -10.15 11.76 -33.05
C LYS A 312 -9.69 10.57 -32.22
N TYR A 313 -10.60 9.71 -31.74
CA TYR A 313 -10.22 8.62 -30.82
C TYR A 313 -9.34 7.55 -31.48
N ALA A 314 -9.27 7.50 -32.81
CA ALA A 314 -8.52 6.51 -33.58
C ALA A 314 -7.56 7.11 -34.64
N ASP A 315 -7.26 8.40 -34.57
CA ASP A 315 -6.34 9.09 -35.49
C ASP A 315 -4.87 8.97 -35.03
N PRO A 316 -4.05 8.09 -35.63
CA PRO A 316 -2.69 7.81 -35.16
C PRO A 316 -1.72 8.99 -35.31
N THR A 317 -2.13 10.13 -35.86
CA THR A 317 -1.34 11.36 -35.88
C THR A 317 -1.40 12.14 -34.56
N LEU A 318 -2.34 11.81 -33.67
CA LEU A 318 -2.59 12.51 -32.41
C LEU A 318 -1.79 11.92 -31.23
N TYR A 319 -1.75 12.69 -30.13
CA TYR A 319 -1.05 12.33 -28.91
C TYR A 319 -2.00 11.61 -27.94
N HIS A 320 -2.04 10.28 -28.08
CA HIS A 320 -2.88 9.38 -27.28
C HIS A 320 -2.26 9.07 -25.91
N TYR A 321 -2.96 9.49 -24.85
CA TYR A 321 -2.65 9.20 -23.45
C TYR A 321 -3.65 8.20 -22.89
N ILE A 322 -3.17 7.18 -22.18
CA ILE A 322 -4.01 6.13 -21.59
C ILE A 322 -3.98 6.22 -20.07
N ILE A 323 -5.15 6.22 -19.43
CA ILE A 323 -5.30 6.31 -17.97
C ILE A 323 -6.25 5.21 -17.51
N PHE A 324 -5.79 4.32 -16.62
CA PHE A 324 -6.63 3.34 -15.94
C PHE A 324 -6.99 3.86 -14.54
N SER A 325 -8.27 4.04 -14.23
CA SER A 325 -8.70 4.60 -12.94
C SER A 325 -10.08 4.10 -12.48
N LYS A 326 -10.33 4.19 -11.16
CA LYS A 326 -11.67 4.17 -10.54
C LYS A 326 -11.98 5.47 -9.79
N ASN A 327 -11.12 6.48 -9.89
CA ASN A 327 -11.17 7.72 -9.12
C ASN A 327 -11.24 8.93 -10.06
N ILE A 328 -12.43 9.54 -10.10
CA ILE A 328 -12.76 10.67 -10.96
C ILE A 328 -11.75 11.82 -10.81
N LEU A 329 -11.32 12.13 -9.58
CA LEU A 329 -10.37 13.22 -9.33
C LEU A 329 -8.93 12.87 -9.68
N ALA A 330 -8.56 11.59 -9.58
CA ALA A 330 -7.24 11.11 -9.96
C ALA A 330 -7.03 11.33 -11.47
N SER A 331 -7.89 10.74 -12.31
CA SER A 331 -7.93 11.00 -13.76
C SER A 331 -8.06 12.49 -14.10
N SER A 332 -8.94 13.22 -13.40
CA SER A 332 -9.14 14.66 -13.64
C SER A 332 -7.86 15.48 -13.40
N VAL A 333 -7.05 15.14 -12.39
CA VAL A 333 -5.79 15.82 -12.11
C VAL A 333 -4.69 15.39 -13.07
N VAL A 334 -4.61 14.11 -13.48
CA VAL A 334 -3.68 13.68 -14.55
C VAL A 334 -3.94 14.47 -15.83
N ILE A 335 -5.19 14.50 -16.30
CA ILE A 335 -5.56 15.20 -17.55
C ILE A 335 -5.35 16.71 -17.39
N ASN A 336 -5.88 17.34 -16.34
CA ASN A 336 -5.74 18.79 -16.15
C ASN A 336 -4.26 19.20 -16.00
N SER A 337 -3.44 18.43 -15.28
CA SER A 337 -2.02 18.73 -15.13
C SER A 337 -1.22 18.52 -16.43
N THR A 338 -1.58 17.52 -17.25
CA THR A 338 -0.97 17.30 -18.58
C THR A 338 -1.33 18.46 -19.52
N VAL A 339 -2.63 18.74 -19.65
CA VAL A 339 -3.19 19.77 -20.51
C VAL A 339 -2.73 21.17 -20.09
N SER A 340 -2.63 21.46 -18.79
CA SER A 340 -2.20 22.76 -18.28
C SER A 340 -0.82 23.15 -18.81
N HIS A 341 0.15 22.23 -18.79
CA HIS A 341 1.52 22.45 -19.26
C HIS A 341 1.75 22.14 -20.75
N ALA A 342 0.77 21.54 -21.44
CA ALA A 342 0.84 21.27 -22.87
C ALA A 342 1.01 22.56 -23.69
N LYS A 343 1.91 22.53 -24.68
CA LYS A 343 2.04 23.60 -25.68
C LYS A 343 0.81 23.66 -26.60
N GLU A 344 0.37 22.50 -27.07
CA GLU A 344 -0.75 22.34 -28.01
C GLU A 344 -1.71 21.26 -27.47
N SER A 345 -2.76 21.68 -26.78
CA SER A 345 -3.80 20.80 -26.22
C SER A 345 -4.65 20.12 -27.29
N GLY A 346 -4.89 20.77 -28.44
CA GLY A 346 -5.79 20.28 -29.49
C GLY A 346 -5.39 18.95 -30.13
N ASN A 347 -4.11 18.58 -30.01
CA ASN A 347 -3.55 17.33 -30.52
C ASN A 347 -3.60 16.20 -29.48
N GLN A 348 -4.07 16.45 -28.25
CA GLN A 348 -4.07 15.48 -27.16
C GLN A 348 -5.42 14.75 -27.05
N VAL A 349 -5.36 13.42 -26.97
CA VAL A 349 -6.51 12.54 -26.78
C VAL A 349 -6.25 11.68 -25.54
N PHE A 350 -7.14 11.76 -24.55
CA PHE A 350 -7.04 11.00 -23.30
C PHE A 350 -8.09 9.89 -23.29
N HIS A 351 -7.67 8.64 -23.14
CA HIS A 351 -8.57 7.50 -22.99
C HIS A 351 -8.60 7.09 -21.52
N VAL A 352 -9.73 7.33 -20.85
CA VAL A 352 -9.95 6.98 -19.44
C VAL A 352 -10.68 5.64 -19.37
N LEU A 353 -9.95 4.57 -19.04
CA LEU A 353 -10.50 3.24 -18.87
C LEU A 353 -10.93 3.04 -17.42
N THR A 354 -12.17 2.61 -17.24
CA THR A 354 -12.83 2.39 -15.95
C THR A 354 -13.70 1.14 -15.98
N ASP A 355 -14.08 0.63 -14.79
CA ASP A 355 -15.17 -0.32 -14.65
C ASP A 355 -16.54 0.34 -14.88
N GLY A 356 -17.56 -0.49 -15.11
CA GLY A 356 -18.94 -0.06 -15.35
C GLY A 356 -19.61 0.57 -14.13
N GLN A 357 -19.04 0.42 -12.93
CA GLN A 357 -19.54 1.07 -11.72
C GLN A 357 -19.24 2.57 -11.72
N ASN A 358 -18.05 2.97 -12.19
CA ASN A 358 -17.64 4.38 -12.23
C ASN A 358 -17.78 5.02 -13.61
N TYR A 359 -18.04 4.22 -14.67
CA TYR A 359 -18.21 4.67 -16.05
C TYR A 359 -19.13 5.88 -16.22
N PHE A 360 -20.37 5.82 -15.72
CA PHE A 360 -21.34 6.91 -15.91
C PHE A 360 -20.96 8.19 -15.15
N ALA A 361 -20.35 8.05 -13.97
CA ALA A 361 -19.86 9.19 -13.19
C ALA A 361 -18.68 9.89 -13.87
N MET A 362 -17.69 9.13 -14.35
CA MET A 362 -16.58 9.65 -15.14
C MET A 362 -17.06 10.28 -16.45
N LYS A 363 -17.96 9.60 -17.17
CA LYS A 363 -18.53 10.09 -18.42
C LYS A 363 -19.21 11.45 -18.24
N LEU A 364 -20.06 11.62 -17.20
CA LEU A 364 -20.59 12.95 -16.91
C LEU A 364 -19.49 13.95 -16.55
N TRP A 365 -18.52 13.58 -15.71
CA TRP A 365 -17.43 14.45 -15.27
C TRP A 365 -16.59 14.99 -16.45
N PHE A 366 -16.27 14.16 -17.43
CA PHE A 366 -15.48 14.57 -18.59
C PHE A 366 -16.31 15.26 -19.68
N LEU A 367 -17.61 15.00 -19.78
CA LEU A 367 -18.52 15.76 -20.65
C LEU A 367 -18.80 17.19 -20.14
N ARG A 368 -18.72 17.43 -18.81
CA ARG A 368 -19.06 18.73 -18.20
C ARG A 368 -17.88 19.66 -17.89
N ASN A 369 -16.65 19.14 -17.91
CA ASN A 369 -15.43 19.89 -17.59
C ASN A 369 -14.58 20.04 -18.86
N SER A 370 -14.13 21.27 -19.17
CA SER A 370 -13.30 21.55 -20.34
C SER A 370 -11.81 21.42 -20.02
N TYR A 371 -11.07 20.70 -20.87
CA TYR A 371 -9.63 20.49 -20.73
C TYR A 371 -8.89 21.18 -21.88
N LYS A 372 -8.98 22.53 -21.92
CA LYS A 372 -8.63 23.34 -23.11
C LYS A 372 -9.28 22.71 -24.36
N ASP A 373 -8.52 22.50 -25.43
CA ASP A 373 -8.93 21.88 -26.69
C ASP A 373 -8.70 20.36 -26.73
N ALA A 374 -8.22 19.76 -25.64
CA ALA A 374 -7.92 18.34 -25.57
C ALA A 374 -9.21 17.50 -25.55
N THR A 375 -9.11 16.30 -26.13
CA THR A 375 -10.23 15.37 -26.30
C THR A 375 -10.16 14.28 -25.23
N VAL A 376 -11.29 13.90 -24.62
CA VAL A 376 -11.33 12.89 -23.55
C VAL A 376 -12.40 11.84 -23.85
N GLU A 377 -11.96 10.61 -24.13
CA GLU A 377 -12.82 9.44 -24.24
C GLU A 377 -12.92 8.75 -22.87
N VAL A 378 -14.11 8.26 -22.50
CA VAL A 378 -14.30 7.38 -21.35
C VAL A 378 -14.75 6.02 -21.85
N LEU A 379 -14.01 4.97 -21.48
CA LEU A 379 -14.22 3.59 -21.92
C LEU A 379 -14.61 2.70 -20.74
N ASN A 380 -15.69 1.92 -20.92
CA ASN A 380 -16.02 0.84 -19.98
C ASN A 380 -15.28 -0.44 -20.38
N VAL A 381 -14.36 -0.90 -19.54
CA VAL A 381 -13.62 -2.15 -19.77
C VAL A 381 -14.53 -3.37 -19.75
N ASP A 382 -15.61 -3.36 -18.95
CA ASP A 382 -16.58 -4.47 -18.89
C ASP A 382 -17.33 -4.67 -20.23
N HIS A 383 -17.21 -3.73 -21.17
CA HIS A 383 -17.78 -3.80 -22.52
C HIS A 383 -16.73 -4.06 -23.62
N VAL A 384 -15.44 -4.16 -23.27
CA VAL A 384 -14.37 -4.47 -24.23
C VAL A 384 -14.48 -5.96 -24.60
N LYS A 385 -14.98 -6.23 -25.80
CA LYS A 385 -15.08 -7.58 -26.35
C LYS A 385 -13.72 -8.08 -26.83
N LEU A 386 -12.99 -8.71 -25.91
CA LEU A 386 -11.80 -9.52 -26.20
C LEU A 386 -12.22 -10.78 -26.99
N HIS A 387 -11.27 -11.43 -27.66
CA HIS A 387 -11.55 -12.63 -28.47
C HIS A 387 -11.59 -13.94 -27.66
N ASP A 388 -11.07 -13.94 -26.44
CA ASP A 388 -11.05 -15.08 -25.52
C ASP A 388 -12.12 -14.88 -24.43
N GLU A 389 -12.80 -15.94 -23.98
CA GLU A 389 -13.92 -15.88 -23.01
C GLU A 389 -13.50 -15.63 -21.54
N GLU A 390 -12.37 -14.94 -21.32
CA GLU A 390 -11.97 -14.50 -19.97
C GLU A 390 -12.66 -13.17 -19.62
N ASN A 391 -13.46 -13.17 -18.55
CA ASN A 391 -14.01 -11.95 -17.96
C ASN A 391 -12.88 -11.11 -17.36
N ALA A 392 -12.30 -10.21 -18.16
CA ALA A 392 -11.20 -9.31 -17.79
C ALA A 392 -11.58 -8.41 -16.61
N THR A 393 -11.30 -8.89 -15.40
CA THR A 393 -11.65 -8.20 -14.16
C THR A 393 -10.85 -6.91 -14.04
N PHE A 394 -11.53 -5.77 -13.86
CA PHE A 394 -10.84 -4.49 -13.76
C PHE A 394 -10.00 -4.38 -12.49
N VAL A 395 -8.68 -4.50 -12.66
CA VAL A 395 -7.65 -4.30 -11.63
C VAL A 395 -6.74 -3.15 -12.04
N LEU A 396 -6.59 -2.17 -11.15
CA LEU A 396 -5.66 -1.03 -11.31
C LEU A 396 -4.20 -1.49 -11.25
N PRO A 397 -3.22 -0.65 -11.64
CA PRO A 397 -1.81 -0.92 -11.38
C PRO A 397 -1.53 -1.39 -9.96
N GLN A 398 -0.58 -2.32 -9.82
CA GLN A 398 -0.45 -3.13 -8.63
C GLN A 398 0.79 -2.71 -7.83
N GLU A 399 0.57 -2.35 -6.57
CA GLU A 399 1.53 -1.65 -5.70
C GLU A 399 2.19 -2.62 -4.72
N PHE A 400 3.39 -3.06 -5.08
CA PHE A 400 4.16 -4.08 -4.39
C PHE A 400 5.13 -3.48 -3.37
N ARG A 401 5.20 -4.09 -2.18
CA ARG A 401 6.10 -3.69 -1.09
C ARG A 401 7.18 -4.75 -0.87
N ILE A 402 8.33 -4.59 -1.52
CA ILE A 402 9.43 -5.56 -1.49
C ILE A 402 10.34 -5.25 -0.30
N SER A 403 10.48 -6.19 0.64
CA SER A 403 11.20 -5.96 1.91
C SER A 403 12.41 -6.89 2.03
N PHE A 404 13.63 -6.34 1.97
CA PHE A 404 14.88 -7.09 2.02
C PHE A 404 15.39 -7.24 3.46
N ARG A 405 15.85 -8.45 3.84
CA ARG A 405 16.51 -8.72 5.14
C ARG A 405 18.01 -8.90 4.97
N THR A 406 18.79 -8.18 5.77
CA THR A 406 20.15 -8.56 6.15
C THR A 406 20.22 -8.78 7.66
N LEU A 407 21.35 -9.26 8.18
CA LEU A 407 21.52 -9.52 9.62
C LEU A 407 21.48 -8.24 10.48
N THR A 408 21.73 -7.07 9.89
CA THR A 408 21.82 -5.79 10.62
C THR A 408 20.77 -4.78 10.18
N HIS A 409 20.28 -4.86 8.95
CA HIS A 409 19.44 -3.82 8.33
C HIS A 409 18.29 -4.44 7.53
N SER A 410 17.30 -3.60 7.21
CA SER A 410 16.34 -3.88 6.16
C SER A 410 16.10 -2.64 5.32
N ARG A 411 15.68 -2.87 4.08
CA ARG A 411 15.27 -1.86 3.12
C ARG A 411 13.93 -2.31 2.53
N THR A 412 12.95 -1.43 2.56
CA THR A 412 11.65 -1.66 1.92
C THR A 412 11.53 -0.74 0.72
N GLU A 413 11.31 -1.32 -0.45
CA GLU A 413 11.13 -0.58 -1.69
C GLU A 413 9.69 -0.78 -2.20
N TYR A 414 9.10 0.28 -2.76
CA TYR A 414 7.75 0.28 -3.31
C TYR A 414 7.79 0.34 -4.84
N MET A 415 7.13 -0.60 -5.49
CA MET A 415 7.05 -0.68 -6.95
C MET A 415 5.59 -0.70 -7.42
N SER A 416 5.23 0.25 -8.28
CA SER A 416 4.00 0.18 -9.09
C SER A 416 4.33 -0.53 -10.40
N MET A 417 3.53 -1.53 -10.77
CA MET A 417 3.67 -2.28 -12.02
C MET A 417 2.32 -2.39 -12.75
N PHE A 418 2.39 -2.49 -14.08
CA PHE A 418 1.26 -2.79 -14.96
C PHE A 418 0.44 -4.00 -14.48
N SER A 419 -0.88 -3.78 -14.37
CA SER A 419 -1.88 -4.81 -14.12
C SER A 419 -2.25 -5.58 -15.40
N HIS A 420 -3.00 -6.68 -15.27
CA HIS A 420 -3.47 -7.50 -16.39
C HIS A 420 -4.11 -6.69 -17.54
N LEU A 421 -4.84 -5.61 -17.24
CA LEU A 421 -5.47 -4.77 -18.27
C LEU A 421 -4.48 -4.06 -19.20
N HIS A 422 -3.27 -3.77 -18.73
CA HIS A 422 -2.25 -3.10 -19.54
C HIS A 422 -1.74 -4.04 -20.64
N TYR A 423 -1.81 -5.36 -20.42
CA TYR A 423 -1.48 -6.36 -21.44
C TYR A 423 -2.57 -6.53 -22.50
N LEU A 424 -3.69 -5.81 -22.37
CA LEU A 424 -4.74 -5.71 -23.39
C LEU A 424 -4.63 -4.43 -24.23
N LEU A 425 -3.68 -3.52 -23.94
CA LEU A 425 -3.49 -2.28 -24.71
C LEU A 425 -3.42 -2.49 -26.24
N PRO A 426 -2.71 -3.51 -26.78
CA PRO A 426 -2.67 -3.72 -28.23
C PRO A 426 -3.99 -4.26 -28.82
N GLU A 427 -4.82 -4.91 -27.99
CA GLU A 427 -6.13 -5.44 -28.37
C GLU A 427 -7.24 -4.39 -28.27
N ILE A 428 -7.10 -3.42 -27.36
CA ILE A 428 -7.98 -2.26 -27.22
C ILE A 428 -7.65 -1.24 -28.33
N PHE A 429 -6.39 -0.85 -28.45
CA PHE A 429 -5.92 0.22 -29.35
C PHE A 429 -5.29 -0.33 -30.63
N LYS A 430 -6.09 -1.13 -31.38
CA LYS A 430 -5.63 -1.85 -32.59
C LYS A 430 -5.11 -0.92 -33.70
N ASN A 431 -5.59 0.32 -33.76
CA ASN A 431 -5.26 1.31 -34.79
C ASN A 431 -4.10 2.24 -34.41
N LEU A 432 -3.57 2.15 -33.18
CA LEU A 432 -2.52 3.03 -32.67
C LEU A 432 -1.20 2.27 -32.55
N ASP A 433 -0.11 2.87 -33.02
CA ASP A 433 1.24 2.27 -32.96
C ASP A 433 2.08 2.78 -31.78
N LYS A 434 1.78 3.97 -31.24
CA LYS A 434 2.42 4.51 -30.03
C LYS A 434 1.40 5.21 -29.12
N VAL A 435 1.50 4.97 -27.81
CA VAL A 435 0.69 5.64 -26.77
C VAL A 435 1.56 5.98 -25.55
N VAL A 436 1.10 6.91 -24.70
CA VAL A 436 1.72 7.16 -23.38
C VAL A 436 0.76 6.77 -22.28
N VAL A 437 1.15 5.83 -21.41
CA VAL A 437 0.39 5.45 -20.22
C VAL A 437 0.76 6.38 -19.06
N LEU A 438 -0.25 6.91 -18.39
CA LEU A 438 -0.15 7.70 -17.16
C LEU A 438 -1.00 7.06 -16.06
N GLU A 439 -0.43 6.79 -14.90
CA GLU A 439 -1.19 6.28 -13.74
C GLU A 439 -2.02 7.40 -13.10
N ASP A 440 -3.14 7.04 -12.47
CA ASP A 440 -4.12 8.01 -11.96
C ASP A 440 -3.59 8.87 -10.80
N ASP A 441 -2.50 8.43 -10.18
CA ASP A 441 -1.77 9.12 -9.12
C ASP A 441 -0.59 9.98 -9.61
N VAL A 442 -0.50 10.25 -10.92
CA VAL A 442 0.53 11.11 -11.51
C VAL A 442 0.11 12.57 -11.57
N VAL A 443 1.06 13.48 -11.36
CA VAL A 443 0.93 14.91 -11.62
C VAL A 443 1.97 15.32 -12.66
N VAL A 444 1.52 15.85 -13.79
CA VAL A 444 2.41 16.37 -14.84
C VAL A 444 2.76 17.84 -14.55
N GLN A 445 4.01 18.22 -14.79
CA GLN A 445 4.57 19.55 -14.54
C GLN A 445 5.21 20.19 -15.78
N ARG A 446 5.33 19.46 -16.90
CA ARG A 446 5.96 19.90 -18.15
C ARG A 446 5.26 19.32 -19.36
N ASP A 447 5.40 19.98 -20.50
CA ASP A 447 4.92 19.49 -21.79
C ASP A 447 5.55 18.14 -22.17
N LEU A 448 4.73 17.12 -22.41
CA LEU A 448 5.16 15.75 -22.68
C LEU A 448 5.36 15.41 -24.18
N SER A 449 5.11 16.38 -25.09
CA SER A 449 5.12 16.15 -26.56
C SER A 449 6.39 15.47 -27.09
N ALA A 450 7.56 15.78 -26.51
CA ALA A 450 8.84 15.22 -26.95
C ALA A 450 8.97 13.69 -26.75
N LEU A 451 8.09 13.05 -25.96
CA LEU A 451 8.03 11.60 -25.82
C LEU A 451 7.59 10.89 -27.13
N TRP A 452 6.81 11.56 -27.99
CA TRP A 452 6.42 10.97 -29.29
C TRP A 452 7.61 10.82 -30.23
N SER A 453 8.53 11.79 -30.21
CA SER A 453 9.81 11.77 -30.91
C SER A 453 10.92 10.95 -30.24
N LEU A 454 10.64 10.27 -29.12
CA LEU A 454 11.63 9.43 -28.43
C LEU A 454 12.00 8.20 -29.27
N ASP A 455 13.29 8.07 -29.60
CA ASP A 455 13.89 6.82 -30.06
C ASP A 455 14.17 5.94 -28.83
N MET A 456 13.46 4.81 -28.75
CA MET A 456 13.60 3.83 -27.67
C MET A 456 14.62 2.73 -28.00
N GLY A 457 15.40 2.86 -29.08
CA GLY A 457 16.41 1.89 -29.49
C GLY A 457 15.83 0.53 -29.88
N GLY A 458 14.61 0.51 -30.41
CA GLY A 458 13.88 -0.71 -30.74
C GLY A 458 13.36 -1.50 -29.52
N LYS A 459 13.08 -0.82 -28.41
CA LYS A 459 12.44 -1.40 -27.21
C LYS A 459 10.96 -1.01 -27.11
N VAL A 460 10.16 -1.81 -26.39
CA VAL A 460 8.70 -1.66 -26.33
C VAL A 460 8.23 -0.59 -25.35
N ASN A 461 8.92 -0.41 -24.21
CA ASN A 461 8.47 0.48 -23.14
C ASN A 461 9.57 1.47 -22.70
N GLY A 462 9.34 2.77 -22.86
CA GLY A 462 10.13 3.84 -22.28
C GLY A 462 9.62 4.23 -20.91
N ALA A 463 10.26 3.76 -19.84
CA ALA A 463 9.80 3.90 -18.46
C ALA A 463 10.86 4.49 -17.52
N ALA A 464 10.43 5.00 -16.36
CA ALA A 464 11.33 5.37 -15.28
C ALA A 464 11.97 4.11 -14.65
N GLN A 465 13.31 4.04 -14.64
CA GLN A 465 14.03 2.88 -14.11
C GLN A 465 14.33 3.03 -12.61
N SER A 466 14.18 1.95 -11.85
CA SER A 466 14.46 1.89 -10.41
C SER A 466 15.58 0.90 -10.12
N CYS A 467 16.81 1.41 -9.98
CA CYS A 467 17.96 0.62 -9.53
C CYS A 467 18.00 0.41 -8.00
N HIS A 468 16.90 0.72 -7.30
CA HIS A 468 16.68 0.38 -5.90
C HIS A 468 16.37 -1.12 -5.71
N VAL A 469 15.84 -1.77 -6.76
CA VAL A 469 15.65 -3.22 -6.84
C VAL A 469 16.27 -3.73 -8.14
N ARG A 470 17.13 -4.74 -8.05
CA ARG A 470 17.68 -5.46 -9.21
C ARG A 470 17.06 -6.85 -9.35
N LEU A 471 16.97 -7.37 -10.57
CA LEU A 471 16.39 -8.69 -10.84
C LEU A 471 17.17 -9.82 -10.11
N GLY A 472 18.48 -9.66 -9.90
CA GLY A 472 19.29 -10.58 -9.09
C GLY A 472 18.86 -10.67 -7.62
N GLU A 473 18.44 -9.54 -7.02
CA GLU A 473 17.89 -9.52 -5.64
C GLU A 473 16.52 -10.23 -5.55
N LEU A 474 15.85 -10.41 -6.70
CA LEU A 474 14.60 -11.14 -6.85
C LEU A 474 14.79 -12.58 -7.39
N LYS A 475 16.01 -13.12 -7.45
CA LYS A 475 16.26 -14.44 -8.09
C LYS A 475 15.39 -15.57 -7.51
N SER A 476 15.15 -15.60 -6.21
CA SER A 476 14.30 -16.61 -5.56
C SER A 476 12.81 -16.52 -5.97
N PHE A 477 12.37 -15.36 -6.44
CA PHE A 477 11.01 -15.09 -6.90
C PHE A 477 10.83 -15.35 -8.40
N LEU A 478 11.76 -14.80 -9.19
CA LEU A 478 11.79 -14.92 -10.65
C LEU A 478 12.17 -16.34 -11.10
N GLY A 479 12.95 -17.07 -10.31
CA GLY A 479 13.50 -18.38 -10.67
C GLY A 479 14.66 -18.29 -11.66
N GLU A 480 15.08 -19.43 -12.20
CA GLU A 480 16.23 -19.53 -13.10
C GLU A 480 15.86 -19.32 -14.57
N HIS A 481 15.40 -18.10 -14.88
CA HIS A 481 15.28 -17.60 -16.26
C HIS A 481 16.56 -16.85 -16.66
N SER A 482 16.77 -16.67 -17.97
CA SER A 482 17.98 -16.04 -18.54
C SER A 482 17.92 -14.51 -18.54
N TYR A 483 17.68 -13.88 -17.38
CA TYR A 483 17.82 -12.43 -17.18
C TYR A 483 19.21 -12.08 -16.63
N ASN A 484 19.68 -10.86 -16.89
CA ASN A 484 20.87 -10.33 -16.24
C ASN A 484 20.52 -9.92 -14.80
N GLN A 485 21.35 -10.32 -13.85
CA GLN A 485 21.12 -10.09 -12.42
C GLN A 485 21.30 -8.62 -12.02
N ASP A 486 22.12 -7.87 -12.79
CA ASP A 486 22.34 -6.44 -12.57
C ASP A 486 21.23 -5.55 -13.14
N ASP A 487 20.29 -6.09 -13.93
CA ASP A 487 19.20 -5.30 -14.51
C ASP A 487 18.30 -4.72 -13.40
N CYS A 488 18.03 -3.41 -13.51
CA CYS A 488 17.16 -2.68 -12.59
C CYS A 488 15.68 -2.81 -13.00
N THR A 489 14.77 -2.77 -12.02
CA THR A 489 13.32 -2.76 -12.30
C THR A 489 12.85 -1.42 -12.86
N TRP A 490 11.56 -1.29 -13.16
CA TRP A 490 10.93 -0.10 -13.73
C TRP A 490 9.61 0.23 -13.02
N MET A 491 9.04 1.40 -13.29
CA MET A 491 7.83 1.92 -12.63
C MET A 491 6.75 2.26 -13.65
N SER A 492 5.49 1.87 -13.40
CA SER A 492 4.40 2.04 -14.37
C SER A 492 3.79 3.46 -14.49
N GLY A 493 4.17 4.41 -13.63
CA GLY A 493 3.63 5.78 -13.58
C GLY A 493 3.68 6.59 -14.89
N LEU A 494 4.81 6.61 -15.61
CA LEU A 494 4.97 7.28 -16.92
C LEU A 494 5.67 6.32 -17.88
N ASN A 495 4.94 5.82 -18.87
CA ASN A 495 5.43 4.78 -19.78
C ASN A 495 5.08 5.11 -21.24
N VAL A 496 6.11 5.22 -22.09
CA VAL A 496 5.95 5.40 -23.55
C VAL A 496 5.89 4.02 -24.19
N ILE A 497 4.76 3.64 -24.76
CA ILE A 497 4.51 2.29 -25.26
C ILE A 497 4.49 2.27 -26.79
N ASP A 498 5.37 1.47 -27.38
CA ASP A 498 5.35 1.08 -28.79
C ASP A 498 4.43 -0.13 -28.96
N LEU A 499 3.17 0.12 -29.34
CA LEU A 499 2.16 -0.92 -29.55
C LEU A 499 2.44 -1.72 -30.83
N ALA A 500 3.09 -1.14 -31.84
CA ALA A 500 3.50 -1.88 -33.03
C ALA A 500 4.50 -2.98 -32.66
N LYS A 501 5.53 -2.64 -31.87
CA LYS A 501 6.53 -3.60 -31.40
C LYS A 501 5.99 -4.54 -30.32
N TRP A 502 5.04 -4.10 -29.49
CA TRP A 502 4.33 -5.00 -28.59
C TRP A 502 3.61 -6.12 -29.37
N ARG A 503 2.95 -5.78 -30.49
CA ARG A 503 2.32 -6.74 -31.40
C ARG A 503 3.33 -7.62 -32.13
N GLU A 504 4.48 -7.07 -32.55
CA GLU A 504 5.58 -7.84 -33.17
C GLU A 504 6.14 -8.93 -32.25
N LEU A 505 6.30 -8.62 -30.96
CA LEU A 505 6.91 -9.53 -29.97
C LEU A 505 5.90 -10.35 -29.16
N ASP A 506 4.60 -10.16 -29.38
CA ASP A 506 3.48 -10.78 -28.65
C ASP A 506 3.66 -10.82 -27.12
N LEU A 507 4.05 -9.68 -26.53
CA LEU A 507 4.28 -9.58 -25.09
C LEU A 507 3.02 -9.91 -24.27
N SER A 508 1.83 -9.76 -24.86
CA SER A 508 0.55 -10.13 -24.27
C SER A 508 0.42 -11.63 -24.05
N GLN A 509 0.73 -12.49 -25.03
CA GLN A 509 0.71 -13.94 -24.82
C GLN A 509 1.87 -14.41 -23.92
N ILE A 510 3.06 -13.78 -24.00
CA ILE A 510 4.17 -14.08 -23.09
C ILE A 510 3.75 -13.86 -21.63
N PHE A 511 3.11 -12.72 -21.33
CA PHE A 511 2.57 -12.43 -20.00
C PHE A 511 1.51 -13.46 -19.56
N ARG A 512 0.51 -13.77 -20.40
CA ARG A 512 -0.53 -14.78 -20.08
C ARG A 512 0.08 -16.15 -19.77
N GLY A 513 1.06 -16.58 -20.57
CA GLY A 513 1.78 -17.84 -20.38
C GLY A 513 2.53 -17.90 -19.04
N LEU A 514 3.24 -16.82 -18.66
CA LEU A 514 3.99 -16.73 -17.40
C LEU A 514 3.07 -16.71 -16.16
N VAL A 515 1.91 -16.05 -16.23
CA VAL A 515 0.89 -16.09 -15.16
C VAL A 515 0.37 -17.52 -14.99
N SER A 516 0.00 -18.19 -16.09
CA SER A 516 -0.50 -19.57 -16.09
C SER A 516 0.56 -20.57 -15.56
N GLU A 517 1.82 -20.38 -15.92
CA GLU A 517 2.95 -21.18 -15.42
C GLU A 517 3.07 -21.11 -13.89
N LYS A 518 2.92 -19.92 -13.31
CA LYS A 518 3.06 -19.73 -11.86
C LYS A 518 1.85 -20.25 -11.08
N LEU A 519 0.63 -19.98 -11.55
CA LEU A 519 -0.61 -20.44 -10.90
C LEU A 519 -0.72 -21.98 -10.87
N SER A 520 -0.25 -22.67 -11.91
CA SER A 520 -0.26 -24.14 -11.96
C SER A 520 0.76 -24.82 -11.03
N LYS A 521 1.76 -24.09 -10.51
CA LYS A 521 2.97 -24.69 -9.92
C LYS A 521 3.10 -24.69 -8.39
N GLN A 522 2.21 -24.01 -7.63
CA GLN A 522 1.87 -24.20 -6.19
C GLN A 522 1.47 -22.92 -5.43
N ASP A 523 1.57 -21.71 -6.01
CA ASP A 523 1.25 -20.46 -5.29
C ASP A 523 -0.16 -19.93 -5.59
N LYS A 524 -0.85 -19.46 -4.53
CA LYS A 524 -2.24 -18.96 -4.59
C LYS A 524 -2.39 -17.45 -4.76
N SER A 525 -1.30 -16.69 -4.73
CA SER A 525 -1.34 -15.22 -4.85
C SER A 525 -1.28 -14.83 -6.34
N THR A 526 -2.40 -14.37 -6.88
CA THR A 526 -2.53 -13.83 -8.26
C THR A 526 -1.53 -12.71 -8.52
N ASP A 527 -1.36 -11.86 -7.52
CA ASP A 527 -0.59 -10.62 -7.59
C ASP A 527 0.91 -10.94 -7.66
N ALA A 528 1.34 -11.99 -6.94
CA ALA A 528 2.69 -12.54 -7.07
C ALA A 528 2.96 -13.17 -8.45
N ALA A 529 1.95 -13.80 -9.07
CA ALA A 529 2.08 -14.29 -10.45
C ALA A 529 2.16 -13.13 -11.45
N ALA A 530 1.34 -12.09 -11.28
CA ALA A 530 1.33 -10.89 -12.11
C ALA A 530 2.66 -10.11 -12.04
N LEU A 531 3.21 -9.87 -10.85
CA LEU A 531 4.53 -9.20 -10.70
C LEU A 531 5.65 -9.98 -11.40
N ARG A 532 5.71 -11.30 -11.19
CA ARG A 532 6.72 -12.17 -11.82
C ARG A 532 6.59 -12.14 -13.34
N ALA A 533 5.37 -12.26 -13.87
CA ALA A 533 5.11 -12.18 -15.30
C ALA A 533 5.51 -10.82 -15.87
N SER A 534 5.10 -9.71 -15.23
CA SER A 534 5.43 -8.35 -15.67
C SER A 534 6.94 -8.06 -15.70
N LEU A 535 7.70 -8.55 -14.72
CA LEU A 535 9.16 -8.37 -14.71
C LEU A 535 9.90 -9.19 -15.76
N LEU A 536 9.36 -10.37 -16.13
CA LEU A 536 9.96 -11.26 -17.13
C LEU A 536 9.55 -10.89 -18.56
N THR A 537 8.27 -10.55 -18.81
CA THR A 537 7.77 -10.11 -20.12
C THR A 537 8.50 -8.86 -20.61
N PHE A 538 8.82 -7.93 -19.71
CA PHE A 538 9.57 -6.71 -20.05
C PHE A 538 11.10 -6.86 -19.95
N HIS A 539 11.63 -8.07 -19.76
CA HIS A 539 13.08 -8.29 -19.71
C HIS A 539 13.74 -7.88 -21.04
N GLY A 540 14.75 -7.01 -20.98
CA GLY A 540 15.39 -6.37 -22.14
C GLY A 540 14.54 -5.30 -22.86
N GLN A 541 13.21 -5.33 -22.72
CA GLN A 541 12.26 -4.48 -23.48
C GLN A 541 12.01 -3.08 -22.89
N VAL A 542 12.71 -2.70 -21.81
CA VAL A 542 12.59 -1.37 -21.18
C VAL A 542 13.72 -0.45 -21.60
N TYR A 543 13.35 0.70 -22.19
CA TYR A 543 14.20 1.86 -22.36
C TYR A 543 14.11 2.73 -21.10
N ALA A 544 15.25 3.08 -20.51
CA ALA A 544 15.29 3.92 -19.32
C ALA A 544 15.11 5.39 -19.71
N LEU A 545 14.01 6.01 -19.27
CA LEU A 545 13.86 7.46 -19.35
C LEU A 545 14.87 8.14 -18.43
N ASP A 546 15.39 9.30 -18.86
CA ASP A 546 16.21 10.16 -17.99
C ASP A 546 15.44 10.59 -16.73
N ASN A 547 16.14 10.73 -15.61
CA ASN A 547 15.55 11.02 -14.30
C ASN A 547 14.79 12.37 -14.24
N SER A 548 15.01 13.28 -15.20
CA SER A 548 14.20 14.51 -15.31
C SER A 548 12.79 14.27 -15.87
N TRP A 549 12.45 13.08 -16.38
CA TRP A 549 11.10 12.75 -16.84
C TRP A 549 10.13 12.43 -15.71
N SER A 550 10.54 11.67 -14.69
CA SER A 550 9.63 11.18 -13.66
C SER A 550 10.35 11.02 -12.32
N VAL A 551 9.82 11.65 -11.27
CA VAL A 551 10.22 11.42 -9.88
C VAL A 551 9.09 10.70 -9.15
N TYR A 552 9.40 9.51 -8.65
CA TYR A 552 8.53 8.66 -7.85
C TYR A 552 8.84 8.79 -6.35
N GLY A 553 8.06 8.12 -5.50
CA GLY A 553 8.19 8.15 -4.04
C GLY A 553 7.10 8.91 -3.30
N LEU A 554 6.29 9.73 -3.98
CA LEU A 554 5.42 10.71 -3.29
C LEU A 554 4.23 10.09 -2.54
N GLY A 555 3.97 8.78 -2.70
CA GLY A 555 2.98 8.03 -1.91
C GLY A 555 3.57 7.21 -0.77
N HIS A 556 4.86 7.31 -0.45
CA HIS A 556 5.45 6.62 0.69
C HIS A 556 6.70 7.27 1.31
N ASP A 557 7.59 7.87 0.51
CA ASP A 557 8.87 8.43 0.97
C ASP A 557 8.72 9.90 1.41
N TYR A 558 8.93 10.14 2.71
CA TYR A 558 8.95 11.48 3.28
C TYR A 558 10.24 12.27 2.96
N LYS A 559 11.22 11.68 2.27
CA LYS A 559 12.56 12.24 2.03
C LYS A 559 12.89 12.53 0.55
N VAL A 560 11.92 12.44 -0.36
CA VAL A 560 12.07 12.90 -1.75
C VAL A 560 12.51 14.37 -1.78
N ASN A 561 13.56 14.64 -2.58
CA ASN A 561 14.25 15.92 -2.67
C ASN A 561 13.41 16.98 -3.40
N VAL A 562 13.26 18.16 -2.81
CA VAL A 562 12.49 19.29 -3.37
C VAL A 562 13.04 19.72 -4.72
N GLN A 563 14.36 19.75 -4.91
CA GLN A 563 14.94 20.15 -6.20
C GLN A 563 14.65 19.15 -7.32
N ASP A 564 14.44 17.88 -7.01
CA ASP A 564 14.15 16.86 -8.02
C ASP A 564 12.66 16.90 -8.36
N ILE A 565 11.80 17.15 -7.36
CA ILE A 565 10.37 17.48 -7.53
C ILE A 565 10.18 18.73 -8.41
N GLU A 566 10.99 19.78 -8.25
CA GLU A 566 10.93 20.99 -9.10
C GLU A 566 11.44 20.76 -10.53
N LYS A 567 12.33 19.77 -10.74
CA LYS A 567 12.95 19.48 -12.04
C LYS A 567 12.21 18.42 -12.86
N ALA A 568 11.41 17.56 -12.23
CA ALA A 568 10.75 16.45 -12.91
C ALA A 568 9.58 16.90 -13.82
N ALA A 569 9.47 16.29 -15.00
CA ALA A 569 8.33 16.47 -15.90
C ALA A 569 7.05 15.83 -15.35
N THR A 570 7.15 14.73 -14.60
CA THR A 570 6.04 14.12 -13.85
C THR A 570 6.42 13.76 -12.42
N LEU A 571 5.42 13.78 -11.53
CA LEU A 571 5.51 13.37 -10.13
C LEU A 571 4.58 12.18 -9.91
N HIS A 572 5.11 11.07 -9.41
CA HIS A 572 4.40 9.81 -9.25
C HIS A 572 4.21 9.48 -7.76
N TYR A 573 2.96 9.35 -7.32
CA TYR A 573 2.60 9.14 -5.91
C TYR A 573 2.51 7.66 -5.54
N ASN A 574 3.44 6.84 -6.06
CA ASN A 574 3.46 5.41 -5.81
C ASN A 574 3.61 5.07 -4.31
N GLY A 575 3.03 3.97 -3.88
CA GLY A 575 2.76 3.65 -2.49
C GLY A 575 1.38 4.14 -2.00
N TYR A 576 1.04 3.78 -0.76
CA TYR A 576 -0.34 3.85 -0.27
C TYR A 576 -0.82 5.25 0.18
N LEU A 577 0.06 6.23 0.36
CA LEU A 577 -0.28 7.57 0.86
C LEU A 577 -0.70 8.53 -0.28
N LYS A 578 -1.65 8.08 -1.10
CA LYS A 578 -2.18 8.82 -2.27
C LYS A 578 -2.71 10.21 -1.88
N PRO A 579 -2.56 11.24 -2.75
CA PRO A 579 -2.81 12.64 -2.37
C PRO A 579 -4.27 12.98 -2.05
N TRP A 580 -5.23 12.20 -2.58
CA TRP A 580 -6.66 12.33 -2.30
C TRP A 580 -7.11 11.71 -0.97
N LEU A 581 -6.24 10.97 -0.27
CA LEU A 581 -6.53 10.38 1.04
C LEU A 581 -6.19 11.35 2.18
N GLU A 582 -6.92 11.29 3.29
CA GLU A 582 -6.58 12.06 4.50
C GLU A 582 -5.15 11.75 4.98
N LEU A 583 -4.73 10.48 4.91
CA LEU A 583 -3.38 10.00 5.23
C LEU A 583 -2.29 10.39 4.21
N GLY A 584 -2.63 10.91 3.04
CA GLY A 584 -1.66 11.28 2.01
C GLY A 584 -0.64 12.34 2.49
N ILE A 585 0.63 12.21 2.08
CA ILE A 585 1.76 12.98 2.66
C ILE A 585 1.51 14.50 2.54
N PRO A 586 1.38 15.24 3.66
CA PRO A 586 0.92 16.64 3.65
C PRO A 586 1.75 17.58 2.77
N LYS A 587 3.08 17.45 2.78
CA LYS A 587 3.98 18.33 2.00
C LYS A 587 3.84 18.17 0.48
N TYR A 588 3.43 17.00 -0.02
CA TYR A 588 3.30 16.76 -1.46
C TYR A 588 1.90 17.10 -1.99
N LYS A 589 0.86 16.99 -1.15
CA LYS A 589 -0.54 17.25 -1.53
C LYS A 589 -0.78 18.56 -2.30
N ALA A 590 0.02 19.60 -2.05
CA ALA A 590 -0.07 20.87 -2.77
C ALA A 590 0.14 20.75 -4.30
N HIS A 591 1.00 19.83 -4.77
CA HIS A 591 1.25 19.64 -6.20
C HIS A 591 0.06 18.99 -6.92
N TRP A 592 -0.72 18.16 -6.23
CA TRP A 592 -1.95 17.53 -6.75
C TRP A 592 -3.16 18.46 -6.61
N LYS A 593 -3.38 19.04 -5.42
CA LYS A 593 -4.52 19.91 -5.09
C LYS A 593 -4.69 21.12 -6.02
N LYS A 594 -3.60 21.66 -6.57
CA LYS A 594 -3.63 22.84 -7.47
C LYS A 594 -4.34 22.61 -8.82
N PHE A 595 -4.70 21.37 -9.14
CA PHE A 595 -5.43 21.00 -10.37
C PHE A 595 -6.91 20.63 -10.13
N LEU A 596 -7.40 20.77 -8.90
CA LEU A 596 -8.81 20.62 -8.60
C LEU A 596 -9.53 21.95 -8.79
N ASP A 597 -10.69 21.93 -9.44
CA ASP A 597 -11.60 23.08 -9.46
C ASP A 597 -12.09 23.36 -8.03
N ARG A 598 -12.11 24.64 -7.63
CA ARG A 598 -12.53 25.11 -6.32
C ARG A 598 -13.97 25.60 -6.29
N GLU A 599 -14.54 25.88 -7.46
CA GLU A 599 -15.91 26.42 -7.61
C GLU A 599 -16.92 25.30 -7.95
N ASP A 600 -16.45 24.05 -8.07
CA ASP A 600 -17.27 22.90 -8.42
C ASP A 600 -18.37 22.58 -7.38
N LEU A 601 -19.60 22.57 -7.88
CA LEU A 601 -20.82 22.35 -7.10
C LEU A 601 -21.03 20.90 -6.62
N PHE A 602 -20.30 19.91 -7.13
CA PHE A 602 -20.33 18.54 -6.65
C PHE A 602 -19.26 18.28 -5.59
N LEU A 603 -18.06 18.84 -5.75
CA LEU A 603 -16.99 18.75 -4.75
C LEU A 603 -17.42 19.38 -3.43
N SER A 604 -17.96 20.60 -3.50
CA SER A 604 -18.52 21.31 -2.34
C SER A 604 -19.68 20.55 -1.67
N LYS A 605 -20.65 20.01 -2.44
CA LYS A 605 -21.76 19.18 -1.91
C LYS A 605 -21.28 17.89 -1.22
N CYS A 606 -20.14 17.35 -1.62
CA CYS A 606 -19.59 16.10 -1.08
C CYS A 606 -18.46 16.32 -0.05
N ASN A 607 -18.29 17.54 0.47
CA ASN A 607 -17.24 17.93 1.43
C ASN A 607 -15.81 17.61 0.94
N ILE A 608 -15.58 17.71 -0.38
CA ILE A 608 -14.25 17.62 -0.97
C ILE A 608 -13.66 19.03 -0.95
N ASN A 609 -12.67 19.26 -0.08
CA ASN A 609 -12.01 20.55 0.08
C ASN A 609 -10.67 20.57 -0.70
N PRO A 610 -10.59 21.24 -1.88
CA PRO A 610 -9.40 21.31 -2.75
C PRO A 610 -8.27 22.23 -2.26
#